data_AF-A0A062UBB0-F1
#
_entry.id   AF-A0A062UBB0-F1
#
_cell.length_a   1.000
_cell.length_b   1.000
_cell.length_c   1.000
_cell.angle_alpha   90.00
_cell.angle_beta   90.00
_cell.angle_gamma   90.00
#
_symmetry.space_group_name_H-M   'P 1'
#
loop_
_entity.id
_entity.type
_entity.pdbx_description
1 polymer ?
#
loop_
_entity_poly.entity_id
_entity_poly.type
_entity_poly.pdbx_seq_one_letter_code
_entity_poly.pdbx_strand_id
1 'polypeptide(L)'
;MIPERITKSMEQQIVDHPEWHYRVFDDRRKKIVANFDAIGIPSDSELMEFCLIWNPSMVLPAADVYIELRPPGESDFVLMWEWGQELGLSPDFVPLTSFEGEGGIIWSRRDGCVYDAAWSEFQSLNEGKLAPRWGSYYELIEYCLFGNQAEVE
;
A
#
# COMPACT_ATOMS: atom_id res chain seq x y z
N MET A 1 -1.42 -15.52 -0.71
CA MET A 1 -0.09 -15.98 -0.24
C MET A 1 0.94 -15.00 -0.77
N ILE A 2 1.74 -14.40 0.11
CA ILE A 2 2.81 -13.48 -0.28
C ILE A 2 3.83 -14.20 -1.18
N PRO A 3 4.18 -13.65 -2.36
CA PRO A 3 5.23 -14.18 -3.21
C PRO A 3 6.56 -14.47 -2.48
N GLU A 4 7.21 -15.58 -2.81
CA GLU A 4 8.45 -16.01 -2.14
C GLU A 4 9.57 -14.98 -2.29
N ARG A 5 9.67 -14.33 -3.46
CA ARG A 5 10.66 -13.30 -3.73
C ARG A 5 10.49 -12.07 -2.83
N ILE A 6 9.24 -11.63 -2.62
CA ILE A 6 8.93 -10.55 -1.67
C ILE A 6 9.35 -10.97 -0.26
N THR A 7 8.95 -12.18 0.18
CA THR A 7 9.29 -12.70 1.51
C THR A 7 10.80 -12.71 1.74
N LYS A 8 11.58 -13.27 0.80
CA LYS A 8 13.05 -13.31 0.88
C LYS A 8 13.66 -11.91 0.94
N SER A 9 13.17 -10.98 0.13
CA SER A 9 13.67 -9.60 0.14
C SER A 9 13.36 -8.90 1.46
N MET A 10 12.15 -9.06 2.00
CA MET A 10 11.76 -8.49 3.29
C MET A 10 12.58 -9.06 4.45
N GLU A 11 12.86 -10.36 4.42
CA GLU A 11 13.76 -11.00 5.39
C GLU A 11 15.20 -10.46 5.29
N GLN A 12 15.70 -10.24 4.07
CA GLN A 12 17.02 -9.64 3.85
C GLN A 12 17.08 -8.20 4.35
N GLN A 13 16.06 -7.39 4.11
CA GLN A 13 15.97 -6.00 4.61
C GLN A 13 16.08 -5.94 6.14
N ILE A 14 15.55 -6.93 6.88
CA ILE A 14 15.68 -7.01 8.34
C ILE A 14 17.11 -7.30 8.78
N VAL A 15 17.84 -8.11 8.00
CA VAL A 15 19.25 -8.40 8.26
C VAL A 15 20.12 -7.17 7.97
N ASP A 16 19.84 -6.47 6.87
CA ASP A 16 20.62 -5.33 6.39
C ASP A 16 20.33 -4.06 7.21
N HIS A 17 19.09 -3.89 7.67
CA HIS A 17 18.60 -2.73 8.41
C HIS A 17 17.82 -3.16 9.67
N PRO A 18 18.48 -3.76 10.68
CA PRO A 18 17.83 -4.24 11.89
C PRO A 18 17.18 -3.14 12.74
N GLU A 19 17.56 -1.87 12.52
CA GLU A 19 16.95 -0.69 13.13
C GLU A 19 15.61 -0.31 12.51
N TRP A 20 15.27 -0.83 11.33
CA TRP A 20 13.99 -0.59 10.67
C TRP A 20 13.04 -1.69 11.13
N HIS A 21 11.98 -1.29 11.84
CA HIS A 21 11.00 -2.22 12.41
C HIS A 21 10.04 -2.78 11.35
N TYR A 22 10.57 -3.62 10.44
CA TYR A 22 9.81 -4.19 9.32
C TYR A 22 8.87 -5.32 9.72
N ARG A 23 9.09 -6.02 10.85
CA ARG A 23 8.15 -7.03 11.35
C ARG A 23 7.08 -6.39 12.22
N VAL A 24 5.83 -6.79 12.00
CA VAL A 24 4.71 -6.36 12.83
C VAL A 24 4.62 -7.21 14.10
N PHE A 25 4.71 -6.55 15.24
CA PHE A 25 4.49 -7.15 16.57
C PHE A 25 3.00 -7.16 16.95
N ASP A 26 2.64 -7.93 17.97
CA ASP A 26 1.24 -8.24 18.31
C ASP A 26 0.37 -7.01 18.63
N ASP A 27 0.94 -5.97 19.25
CA ASP A 27 0.24 -4.72 19.55
C ASP A 27 -0.09 -3.94 18.27
N ARG A 28 0.85 -3.85 17.33
CA ARG A 28 0.66 -3.23 16.02
C ARG A 28 -0.29 -4.07 15.15
N ARG A 29 -0.23 -5.41 15.21
CA ARG A 29 -1.16 -6.30 14.50
C ARG A 29 -2.61 -6.01 14.88
N LYS A 30 -2.90 -5.83 16.17
CA LYS A 30 -4.25 -5.49 16.65
C LYS A 30 -4.74 -4.15 16.10
N LYS A 31 -3.86 -3.15 16.03
CA LYS A 31 -4.19 -1.84 15.45
C LYS A 31 -4.48 -1.93 13.96
N ILE A 32 -3.67 -2.69 13.21
CA ILE A 32 -3.88 -2.91 11.78
C ILE A 32 -5.24 -3.54 11.53
N VAL A 33 -5.56 -4.64 12.23
CA VAL A 33 -6.87 -5.28 12.13
C VAL A 33 -7.99 -4.30 12.45
N ALA A 34 -7.90 -3.58 13.57
CA ALA A 34 -8.93 -2.62 13.96
C ALA A 34 -9.14 -1.50 12.94
N ASN A 35 -8.06 -0.94 12.38
CA ASN A 35 -8.13 0.11 11.37
C ASN A 35 -8.69 -0.41 10.04
N PHE A 36 -8.30 -1.62 9.64
CA PHE A 36 -8.80 -2.28 8.43
C PHE A 36 -10.28 -2.62 8.54
N ASP A 37 -10.71 -3.13 9.68
CA ASP A 37 -12.12 -3.37 9.98
C ASP A 37 -12.92 -2.06 9.94
N ALA A 38 -12.36 -0.97 10.49
CA ALA A 38 -13.04 0.34 10.55
C ALA A 38 -13.38 0.91 9.17
N ILE A 39 -12.52 0.66 8.16
CA ILE A 39 -12.74 1.13 6.78
C ILE A 39 -13.15 0.01 5.82
N GLY A 40 -13.43 -1.19 6.33
CA GLY A 40 -13.93 -2.33 5.54
C GLY A 40 -12.94 -2.92 4.55
N ILE A 41 -11.65 -3.02 4.90
CA ILE A 41 -10.68 -3.79 4.11
C ILE A 41 -11.00 -5.29 4.26
N PRO A 42 -11.14 -6.05 3.16
CA PRO A 42 -11.31 -7.49 3.21
C PRO A 42 -10.15 -8.19 3.94
N SER A 43 -10.47 -9.08 4.87
CA SER A 43 -9.48 -9.79 5.68
C SER A 43 -8.65 -10.80 4.90
N ASP A 44 -9.11 -11.19 3.71
CA ASP A 44 -8.44 -12.06 2.74
C ASP A 44 -7.71 -11.29 1.62
N SER A 45 -7.67 -9.96 1.69
CA SER A 45 -6.93 -9.14 0.72
C SER A 45 -5.41 -9.31 0.87
N GLU A 46 -4.69 -9.16 -0.25
CA GLU A 46 -3.23 -9.13 -0.28
C GLU A 46 -2.67 -8.01 0.61
N LEU A 47 -3.35 -6.86 0.65
CA LEU A 47 -3.01 -5.74 1.51
C LEU A 47 -3.03 -6.15 2.99
N MET A 48 -4.09 -6.84 3.46
CA MET A 48 -4.18 -7.37 4.82
C MET A 48 -3.11 -8.43 5.08
N GLU A 49 -2.97 -9.42 4.19
CA GLU A 49 -1.98 -10.49 4.34
C GLU A 49 -0.57 -9.93 4.50
N PHE A 50 -0.19 -8.95 3.68
CA PHE A 50 1.11 -8.28 3.76
C PHE A 50 1.26 -7.50 5.07
N CYS A 51 0.30 -6.63 5.39
CA CYS A 51 0.40 -5.70 6.52
C CYS A 51 0.35 -6.41 7.89
N LEU A 52 -0.15 -7.64 7.98
CA LEU A 52 -0.13 -8.40 9.24
C LEU A 52 1.23 -9.03 9.57
N ILE A 53 2.10 -9.15 8.55
CA ILE A 53 3.43 -9.73 8.66
C ILE A 53 4.48 -8.62 8.64
N TRP A 54 4.35 -7.71 7.68
CA TRP A 54 5.32 -6.67 7.39
C TRP A 54 4.76 -5.28 7.65
N ASN A 55 5.60 -4.40 8.16
CA ASN A 55 5.28 -3.00 8.40
C ASN A 55 5.62 -2.23 7.11
N PRO A 56 4.62 -1.75 6.35
CA PRO A 56 4.86 -1.05 5.09
C PRO A 56 5.29 0.41 5.34
N SER A 57 5.75 0.78 6.54
CA SER A 57 6.43 2.05 6.85
C SER A 57 7.78 2.15 6.12
N MET A 58 7.75 1.95 4.82
CA MET A 58 8.92 1.77 4.00
C MET A 58 8.97 2.92 3.03
N VAL A 59 10.08 3.62 3.08
CA VAL A 59 10.64 4.27 1.90
C VAL A 59 11.28 3.16 1.11
N LEU A 60 10.62 2.71 0.06
CA LEU A 60 11.21 1.73 -0.84
C LEU A 60 11.88 2.49 -1.97
N PRO A 61 13.22 2.37 -2.13
CA PRO A 61 13.91 2.96 -3.27
C PRO A 61 13.60 2.11 -4.50
N ALA A 62 12.42 2.29 -5.10
CA ALA A 62 12.27 1.96 -6.51
C ALA A 62 13.25 2.89 -7.26
N ALA A 63 14.03 2.33 -8.18
CA ALA A 63 15.18 3.00 -8.82
C ALA A 63 14.85 4.34 -9.50
N ASP A 64 13.57 4.69 -9.66
CA ASP A 64 13.06 5.87 -10.35
C ASP A 64 11.94 6.65 -9.61
N VAL A 65 11.34 6.13 -8.53
CA VAL A 65 10.22 6.79 -7.82
C VAL A 65 10.28 6.56 -6.30
N TYR A 66 10.08 7.62 -5.52
CA TYR A 66 9.96 7.55 -4.07
C TYR A 66 8.48 7.31 -3.68
N ILE A 67 8.18 6.12 -3.16
CA ILE A 67 6.83 5.80 -2.64
C ILE A 67 6.93 5.65 -1.13
N GLU A 68 6.25 6.55 -0.41
CA GLU A 68 6.12 6.51 1.05
C GLU A 68 4.80 5.86 1.44
N LEU A 69 4.83 4.53 1.58
CA LEU A 69 3.64 3.80 2.01
C LEU A 69 3.33 4.12 3.48
N ARG A 70 2.07 4.47 3.74
CA ARG A 70 1.59 4.82 5.07
C ARG A 70 1.17 3.55 5.82
N PRO A 71 1.64 3.35 7.06
CA PRO A 71 1.43 2.09 7.75
C PRO A 71 0.01 2.05 8.34
N PRO A 72 -0.75 0.97 8.10
CA PRO A 72 -2.12 0.92 8.56
C PRO A 72 -2.27 0.73 10.07
N GLY A 73 -1.16 0.52 10.79
CA GLY A 73 -1.13 0.47 12.25
C GLY A 73 -0.99 1.85 12.92
N GLU A 74 -0.80 2.91 12.13
CA GLU A 74 -0.71 4.28 12.64
C GLU A 74 -2.11 4.90 12.80
N SER A 75 -2.22 5.87 13.71
CA SER A 75 -3.50 6.47 14.09
C SER A 75 -4.14 7.34 13.00
N ASP A 76 -3.34 7.82 12.04
CA ASP A 76 -3.77 8.68 10.95
C ASP A 76 -4.21 7.92 9.69
N PHE A 77 -4.09 6.59 9.65
CA PHE A 77 -4.47 5.80 8.48
C PHE A 77 -5.97 5.94 8.13
N VAL A 78 -6.85 5.84 9.14
CA VAL A 78 -8.30 6.04 8.94
C VAL A 78 -8.59 7.49 8.54
N LEU A 79 -7.90 8.45 9.15
CA LEU A 79 -8.05 9.87 8.82
C LEU A 79 -7.65 10.16 7.36
N MET A 80 -6.60 9.51 6.85
CA MET A 80 -6.18 9.64 5.46
C MET A 80 -7.25 9.12 4.48
N TRP A 81 -7.92 8.03 4.83
CA TRP A 81 -9.05 7.51 4.05
C TRP A 81 -10.27 8.46 4.11
N GLU A 82 -10.56 9.05 5.26
CA GLU A 82 -11.61 10.08 5.41
C GLU A 82 -11.29 11.33 4.58
N TRP A 83 -10.04 11.82 4.64
CA TRP A 83 -9.59 12.95 3.81
C TRP A 83 -9.68 12.66 2.31
N GLY A 84 -9.38 11.43 1.87
CA GLY A 84 -9.59 11.03 0.49
C GLY A 84 -11.04 11.24 0.04
N GLN A 85 -12.00 10.91 0.90
CA GLN A 85 -13.43 11.11 0.60
C GLN A 85 -13.82 12.59 0.54
N GLU A 86 -13.25 13.42 1.41
CA GLU A 86 -13.44 14.88 1.35
C GLU A 86 -12.93 15.47 0.03
N LEU A 87 -11.86 14.87 -0.53
CA LEU A 87 -11.31 15.20 -1.85
C LEU A 87 -12.09 14.58 -3.03
N GLY A 88 -13.16 13.82 -2.76
CA GLY A 88 -14.02 13.21 -3.76
C GLY A 88 -13.60 11.80 -4.21
N LEU A 89 -12.68 11.14 -3.51
CA LEU A 89 -12.37 9.73 -3.73
C LEU A 89 -13.51 8.85 -3.22
N SER A 90 -13.97 7.89 -4.03
CA SER A 90 -14.99 6.93 -3.58
C SER A 90 -14.47 6.13 -2.38
N PRO A 91 -15.33 5.78 -1.40
CA PRO A 91 -14.93 4.94 -0.27
C PRO A 91 -14.34 3.59 -0.72
N ASP A 92 -14.66 3.12 -1.93
CA ASP A 92 -14.11 1.90 -2.55
C ASP A 92 -12.60 1.91 -2.79
N PHE A 93 -11.98 3.06 -2.60
CA PHE A 93 -10.56 3.26 -2.75
C PHE A 93 -9.92 3.64 -1.43
N VAL A 94 -8.69 3.21 -1.24
CA VAL A 94 -7.93 3.35 -0.01
C VAL A 94 -6.58 3.97 -0.35
N PRO A 95 -6.32 5.21 0.08
CA PRO A 95 -5.00 5.78 -0.11
C PRO A 95 -3.95 4.97 0.63
N LEU A 96 -2.81 4.77 -0.03
CA LEU A 96 -1.65 4.09 0.52
C LEU A 96 -0.51 5.09 0.82
N THR A 97 -0.60 6.34 0.36
CA THR A 97 0.39 7.41 0.55
C THR A 97 -0.30 8.71 1.00
N SER A 98 0.41 9.62 1.67
CA SER A 98 -0.14 10.80 2.36
C SER A 98 -0.68 11.96 1.51
N PHE A 99 -0.97 11.77 0.22
CA PHE A 99 -1.45 12.84 -0.69
C PHE A 99 -0.60 14.13 -0.75
N GLU A 100 0.63 14.13 -0.19
CA GLU A 100 1.47 15.34 -0.04
C GLU A 100 1.88 15.99 -1.39
N GLY A 101 1.60 15.35 -2.52
CA GLY A 101 1.89 15.84 -3.87
C GLY A 101 0.67 16.02 -4.79
N GLU A 102 -0.50 16.40 -4.26
CA GLU A 102 -1.76 16.55 -5.03
C GLU A 102 -2.27 15.26 -5.69
N GLY A 103 -1.85 14.11 -5.14
CA GLY A 103 -2.11 12.78 -5.67
C GLY A 103 -1.43 11.71 -4.84
N GLY A 104 -1.59 10.45 -5.21
CA GLY A 104 -0.92 9.36 -4.51
C GLY A 104 -1.24 7.97 -5.04
N ILE A 105 -0.69 6.99 -4.34
CA ILE A 105 -0.94 5.57 -4.59
C ILE A 105 -2.21 5.16 -3.88
N ILE A 106 -3.12 4.51 -4.60
CA ILE A 106 -4.48 4.23 -4.16
C ILE A 106 -4.82 2.78 -4.47
N TRP A 107 -5.24 2.01 -3.47
CA TRP A 107 -5.68 0.63 -3.61
C TRP A 107 -7.20 0.55 -3.78
N SER A 108 -7.70 -0.32 -4.65
CA SER A 108 -9.13 -0.56 -4.78
C SER A 108 -9.59 -1.79 -4.01
N ARG A 109 -10.63 -1.60 -3.19
CA ARG A 109 -11.30 -2.69 -2.47
C ARG A 109 -12.09 -3.62 -3.41
N ARG A 110 -12.34 -3.21 -4.66
CA ARG A 110 -13.22 -3.92 -5.61
C ARG A 110 -12.50 -5.05 -6.33
N ASP A 111 -11.28 -4.77 -6.79
CA ASP A 111 -10.50 -5.67 -7.66
C ASP A 111 -9.07 -5.92 -7.14
N GLY A 112 -8.68 -5.26 -6.04
CA GLY A 112 -7.33 -5.38 -5.48
C GLY A 112 -6.25 -4.65 -6.26
N CYS A 113 -6.60 -3.94 -7.35
CA CYS A 113 -5.65 -3.19 -8.17
C CYS A 113 -5.17 -1.92 -7.46
N VAL A 114 -4.02 -1.42 -7.91
CA VAL A 114 -3.41 -0.19 -7.40
C VAL A 114 -3.28 0.85 -8.51
N TYR A 115 -3.63 2.08 -8.18
CA TYR A 115 -3.64 3.24 -9.04
C TYR A 115 -2.65 4.27 -8.53
N ASP A 116 -2.03 5.00 -9.45
CA ASP A 116 -1.29 6.23 -9.16
C ASP A 116 -2.10 7.36 -9.80
N ALA A 117 -2.69 8.23 -8.98
CA ALA A 117 -3.68 9.20 -9.45
C ALA A 117 -3.54 10.54 -8.73
N ALA A 118 -3.64 11.62 -9.50
CA ALA A 118 -3.81 12.96 -8.98
C ALA A 118 -5.26 13.21 -8.52
N TRP A 119 -5.46 14.20 -7.65
CA TRP A 119 -6.81 14.60 -7.18
C TRP A 119 -7.74 14.95 -8.34
N SER A 120 -7.20 15.58 -9.40
CA SER A 120 -7.94 15.90 -10.62
C SER A 120 -8.46 14.67 -11.37
N GLU A 121 -7.93 13.48 -11.09
CA GLU A 121 -8.28 12.22 -11.74
C GLU A 121 -9.26 11.37 -10.91
N PHE A 122 -9.61 11.78 -9.69
CA PHE A 122 -10.49 11.00 -8.81
C PHE A 122 -11.85 10.74 -9.42
N GLN A 123 -12.41 11.69 -10.19
CA GLN A 123 -13.64 11.44 -10.92
C GLN A 123 -13.49 10.30 -11.95
N SER A 124 -12.42 10.33 -12.76
CA SER A 124 -12.13 9.26 -13.73
C SER A 124 -11.89 7.91 -13.04
N LEU A 125 -11.19 7.91 -11.90
CA LEU A 125 -10.96 6.71 -11.09
C LEU A 125 -12.28 6.13 -10.54
N ASN A 126 -13.14 6.98 -9.97
CA ASN A 126 -14.45 6.59 -9.46
C ASN A 126 -15.36 6.00 -10.56
N GLU A 127 -15.31 6.57 -11.76
CA GLU A 127 -16.06 6.12 -12.93
C GLU A 127 -15.44 4.88 -13.62
N GLY A 128 -14.30 4.37 -13.13
CA GLY A 128 -13.62 3.20 -13.68
C GLY A 128 -12.96 3.46 -15.04
N LYS A 129 -12.60 4.71 -15.33
CA LYS A 129 -11.96 5.13 -16.59
C LYS A 129 -10.43 5.16 -16.52
N LEU A 130 -9.87 5.20 -15.31
CA LEU A 130 -8.44 5.14 -15.10
C LEU A 130 -7.97 3.69 -15.14
N ALA A 131 -6.89 3.41 -15.88
CA ALA A 131 -6.28 2.09 -15.87
C ALA A 131 -5.43 1.91 -14.59
N PRO A 132 -5.41 0.71 -14.00
CA PRO A 132 -4.53 0.45 -12.86
C PRO A 132 -3.06 0.56 -13.30
N ARG A 133 -2.22 1.08 -12.40
CA ARG A 133 -0.76 1.09 -12.60
C ARG A 133 -0.14 -0.24 -12.23
N TRP A 134 -0.70 -0.91 -11.22
CA TRP A 134 -0.38 -2.29 -10.85
C TRP A 134 -1.66 -3.10 -10.71
N GLY A 135 -1.66 -4.32 -11.24
CA GLY A 135 -2.82 -5.22 -11.23
C GLY A 135 -3.12 -5.81 -9.85
N SER A 136 -2.20 -5.68 -8.88
CA SER A 136 -2.36 -6.20 -7.53
C SER A 136 -1.55 -5.40 -6.51
N TYR A 137 -1.78 -5.65 -5.22
CA TYR A 137 -0.96 -5.04 -4.16
C TYR A 137 0.44 -5.64 -4.16
N TYR A 138 0.58 -6.94 -4.45
CA TYR A 138 1.90 -7.55 -4.54
C TYR A 138 2.73 -7.02 -5.70
N GLU A 139 2.13 -6.69 -6.85
CA GLU A 139 2.84 -6.04 -7.96
C GLU A 139 3.39 -4.66 -7.56
N LEU A 140 2.64 -3.88 -6.75
CA LEU A 140 3.16 -2.64 -6.16
C LEU A 140 4.38 -2.92 -5.27
N ILE A 141 4.29 -3.92 -4.37
CA ILE A 141 5.40 -4.25 -3.46
C ILE A 141 6.63 -4.74 -4.23
N GLU A 142 6.46 -5.55 -5.28
CA GLU A 142 7.56 -5.98 -6.14
C GLU A 142 8.22 -4.79 -6.83
N TYR A 143 7.43 -3.88 -7.41
CA TYR A 143 7.95 -2.66 -7.99
C TYR A 143 8.73 -1.82 -6.97
N CYS A 144 8.21 -1.69 -5.75
CA CYS A 144 8.88 -0.94 -4.71
C CYS A 144 10.22 -1.60 -4.29
N LEU A 145 10.27 -2.93 -4.20
CA LEU A 145 11.47 -3.66 -3.78
C LEU A 145 12.54 -3.79 -4.88
N PHE A 146 12.12 -3.90 -6.14
CA PHE A 146 13.00 -4.29 -7.25
C PHE A 146 13.04 -3.28 -8.39
N GLY A 147 12.17 -2.26 -8.39
CA GLY A 147 12.00 -1.31 -9.48
C GLY A 147 11.52 -1.97 -10.78
N ASN A 148 11.79 -1.30 -11.91
CA ASN A 148 11.54 -1.82 -13.26
C ASN A 148 12.58 -2.86 -13.72
N GLN A 149 13.28 -3.54 -12.81
CA GLN A 149 14.25 -4.57 -13.20
C GLN A 149 13.49 -5.77 -13.79
N ALA A 150 13.33 -5.77 -15.10
CA ALA A 150 13.09 -6.97 -15.87
C ALA A 150 14.12 -8.01 -15.42
N GLU A 151 13.67 -9.21 -15.08
CA GLU A 151 14.56 -10.32 -14.78
C GLU A 151 15.57 -10.44 -15.92
N VAL A 152 16.82 -10.12 -15.65
CA VAL A 152 17.91 -10.47 -16.56
C VAL A 152 18.08 -11.96 -16.37
N GLU A 153 17.46 -12.74 -17.26
CA GLU A 153 17.72 -14.17 -17.43
C GLU A 153 19.22 -14.46 -17.65
#